data_AF-A0A1C5KVG2-F1
#
_entry.id   AF-A0A1C5KVG2-F1
#
_cell.length_a   1.000
_cell.length_b   1.000
_cell.length_c   1.000
_cell.angle_alpha   90.00
_cell.angle_beta   90.00
_cell.angle_gamma   90.00
#
_symmetry.space_group_name_H-M   'P 1'
#
loop_
_entity.id
_entity.type
_entity.pdbx_description
1 polymer ?
#
loop_
_entity_poly.entity_id
_entity_poly.type
_entity_poly.pdbx_seq_one_letter_code
_entity_poly.pdbx_strand_id
1 'polypeptide(L)'
;MVMVVAGEVIPGDGEVIEGIASVDESAITGESAPVVRESGGDFCSVTGGTTVVSDWLKIRITSEPGNSFLDRMIALVEGASRKKTPNEIALNTLLVSLTIIFLIVVVTMYPFAVYSGVQIPVSTLIALLVCLIPTTIGGLLSAIGIAGMDRVTRFNVIAMSGKAVEACGDVDTMILDKTGTITFGNRLAADFFPVEGANRSDLIRCAALTSLHDETPEGKSTLELARRLGDSSEETTGSVFIEFTAQTRMSGVDLPDGTKIRKGASDAIEQYVKENGGRIPADLHTHVEEVSSLGGTPLVVCENNKILGVIYLKDTVKPGMVERFQRLRAIGIKTIMCTGDNPLTAATIAKEAGVDGFVAECKPEDKIALIKKEQAEGKIVAMTGDGTNDAPALAQANVGLAMNSGTTAAKEAANMVDLDSDPTKILEVVEIGKQLLITRGSLTTFSIANDIAKYFAIIPAMFQLAIPELNVLNIMGLASNYSAILSALIFNAIIIPCLIPLAMKGVKYRPMSSGRMLGRNMMIYGVGGVIAPFIGIKVIDMIIAPLLTMIGFGI
;
A
#
# COMPACT_ATOMS: atom_id res chain seq x y z
N MET A 1 -32.54 -4.84 -20.20
CA MET A 1 -31.95 -4.03 -21.29
C MET A 1 -32.24 -2.59 -20.97
N VAL A 2 -31.23 -1.73 -20.98
CA VAL A 2 -31.37 -0.29 -20.71
C VAL A 2 -30.64 0.48 -21.81
N MET A 3 -31.16 1.66 -22.15
CA MET A 3 -30.48 2.61 -23.03
C MET A 3 -29.95 3.74 -22.15
N VAL A 4 -28.69 4.09 -22.32
CA VAL A 4 -28.03 5.17 -21.57
C VAL A 4 -27.39 6.11 -22.58
N VAL A 5 -27.70 7.41 -22.50
CA VAL A 5 -27.18 8.43 -23.42
C VAL A 5 -26.13 9.31 -22.74
N ALA A 6 -25.37 10.07 -23.53
CA ALA A 6 -24.40 11.03 -23.02
C ALA A 6 -24.97 11.93 -21.92
N GLY A 7 -24.25 12.03 -20.79
CA GLY A 7 -24.63 12.76 -19.59
C GLY A 7 -25.39 11.93 -18.54
N GLU A 8 -25.79 10.69 -18.87
CA GLU A 8 -26.50 9.81 -17.94
C GLU A 8 -25.56 8.80 -17.24
N VAL A 9 -25.97 8.40 -16.04
CA VAL A 9 -25.27 7.40 -15.23
C VAL A 9 -25.76 6.00 -15.60
N ILE A 10 -24.83 5.06 -15.75
CA ILE A 10 -25.12 3.66 -16.00
C ILE A 10 -25.78 3.05 -14.75
N PRO A 11 -27.01 2.50 -14.86
CA PRO A 11 -27.82 2.14 -13.68
C PRO A 11 -27.40 0.82 -13.00
N GLY A 12 -26.57 -0.01 -13.65
CA GLY A 12 -26.09 -1.29 -13.11
C GLY A 12 -25.07 -1.93 -14.04
N ASP A 13 -24.34 -2.94 -13.55
CA ASP A 13 -23.30 -3.58 -14.37
C ASP A 13 -23.92 -4.40 -15.49
N GLY A 14 -23.26 -4.41 -16.64
CA GLY A 14 -23.77 -5.09 -17.81
C GLY A 14 -22.78 -5.16 -18.95
N GLU A 15 -23.30 -5.65 -20.08
CA GLU A 15 -22.58 -5.72 -21.33
C GLU A 15 -23.27 -4.85 -22.39
N VAL A 16 -22.48 -4.08 -23.14
CA VAL A 16 -22.91 -3.32 -24.30
C VAL A 16 -23.26 -4.30 -25.41
N ILE A 17 -24.52 -4.26 -25.85
CA ILE A 17 -25.02 -5.11 -26.93
C ILE A 17 -25.10 -4.37 -28.27
N GLU A 18 -25.27 -3.04 -28.23
CA GLU A 18 -25.30 -2.16 -29.41
C GLU A 18 -24.76 -0.77 -29.01
N GLY A 19 -23.98 -0.17 -29.90
CA GLY A 19 -23.43 1.19 -29.73
C GLY A 19 -21.94 1.22 -29.37
N ILE A 20 -21.37 2.42 -29.46
CA ILE A 20 -20.01 2.75 -29.05
C ILE A 20 -20.05 4.13 -28.39
N ALA A 21 -19.42 4.25 -27.22
CA ALA A 21 -19.39 5.49 -26.44
C ALA A 21 -18.16 5.56 -25.55
N SER A 22 -17.78 6.78 -25.17
CA SER A 22 -16.81 7.01 -24.09
C SER A 22 -17.54 7.04 -22.74
N VAL A 23 -17.01 6.35 -21.74
CA VAL A 23 -17.56 6.26 -20.39
C VAL A 23 -16.54 6.81 -19.39
N ASP A 24 -16.99 7.73 -18.55
CA ASP A 24 -16.25 8.24 -17.40
C ASP A 24 -16.41 7.28 -16.22
N GLU A 25 -15.34 6.55 -15.94
CA GLU A 25 -15.25 5.59 -14.83
C GLU A 25 -14.61 6.21 -13.58
N SER A 26 -14.42 7.54 -13.54
CA SER A 26 -13.72 8.23 -12.44
C SER A 26 -14.32 7.97 -11.06
N ALA A 27 -15.63 7.72 -10.99
CA ALA A 27 -16.32 7.40 -9.75
C ALA A 27 -15.83 6.09 -9.10
N ILE A 28 -15.16 5.23 -9.87
CA ILE A 28 -14.71 3.89 -9.47
C ILE A 28 -13.19 3.76 -9.58
N THR A 29 -12.61 4.24 -10.68
CA THR A 29 -11.17 4.13 -10.95
C THR A 29 -10.38 5.31 -10.38
N GLY A 30 -11.02 6.47 -10.17
CA GLY A 30 -10.36 7.71 -9.80
C GLY A 30 -9.61 8.39 -10.96
N GLU A 31 -9.52 7.75 -12.13
CA GLU A 31 -8.88 8.31 -13.31
C GLU A 31 -9.86 9.17 -14.10
N SER A 32 -9.42 10.37 -14.51
CA SER A 32 -10.28 11.34 -15.21
C SER A 32 -10.38 11.13 -16.72
N ALA A 33 -9.68 10.13 -17.27
CA ALA A 33 -9.69 9.84 -18.70
C ALA A 33 -10.87 8.91 -19.04
N PRO A 34 -11.77 9.31 -19.96
CA PRO A 34 -12.87 8.44 -20.39
C PRO A 34 -12.34 7.20 -21.13
N VAL A 35 -12.99 6.06 -20.92
CA VAL A 35 -12.66 4.77 -21.55
C VAL A 35 -13.71 4.44 -22.61
N VAL A 36 -13.29 3.95 -23.77
CA VAL A 36 -14.21 3.57 -24.85
C VAL A 36 -14.83 2.20 -24.56
N ARG A 37 -16.15 2.12 -24.71
CA ARG A 37 -16.96 0.89 -24.54
C ARG A 37 -17.78 0.65 -25.79
N GLU A 38 -17.73 -0.57 -26.33
CA GLU A 38 -18.35 -0.92 -27.61
C GLU A 38 -18.99 -2.31 -27.61
N SER A 39 -19.97 -2.52 -28.49
CA SER A 39 -20.61 -3.82 -28.67
C SER A 39 -19.72 -4.82 -29.42
N GLY A 40 -19.68 -6.07 -28.97
CA GLY A 40 -19.14 -7.19 -29.75
C GLY A 40 -17.62 -7.41 -29.69
N GLY A 41 -16.92 -6.74 -28.77
CA GLY A 41 -15.49 -6.91 -28.51
C GLY A 41 -15.15 -7.07 -27.02
N ASP A 42 -13.86 -7.10 -26.70
CA ASP A 42 -13.35 -7.24 -25.32
C ASP A 42 -13.71 -6.03 -24.41
N PHE A 43 -14.09 -4.90 -25.01
CA PHE A 43 -14.45 -3.67 -24.29
C PHE A 43 -15.96 -3.50 -24.05
N CYS A 44 -16.75 -4.58 -24.14
CA CYS A 44 -18.20 -4.51 -23.99
C CYS A 44 -18.70 -4.41 -22.55
N SER A 45 -17.89 -4.70 -21.53
CA SER A 45 -18.33 -4.63 -20.13
C SER A 45 -18.41 -3.19 -19.62
N VAL A 46 -19.48 -2.85 -18.91
CA VAL A 46 -19.70 -1.54 -18.28
C VAL A 46 -20.09 -1.70 -16.81
N THR A 47 -19.70 -0.74 -15.99
CA THR A 47 -19.92 -0.76 -14.54
C THR A 47 -20.99 0.25 -14.12
N GLY A 48 -21.92 -0.17 -13.27
CA GLY A 48 -22.95 0.68 -12.70
C GLY A 48 -22.36 1.80 -11.84
N GLY A 49 -22.93 3.00 -11.95
CA GLY A 49 -22.45 4.21 -11.27
C GLY A 49 -21.44 5.06 -12.06
N THR A 50 -20.96 4.55 -13.20
CA THR A 50 -20.12 5.31 -14.15
C THR A 50 -20.99 6.15 -15.10
N THR A 51 -20.43 7.18 -15.75
CA THR A 51 -21.22 8.13 -16.56
C THR A 51 -20.87 8.04 -18.03
N VAL A 52 -21.87 7.95 -18.91
CA VAL A 52 -21.63 7.99 -20.36
C VAL A 52 -21.30 9.43 -20.78
N VAL A 53 -20.16 9.64 -21.44
CA VAL A 53 -19.67 10.97 -21.82
C VAL A 53 -20.04 11.32 -23.26
N SER A 54 -20.01 10.34 -24.17
CA SER A 54 -20.32 10.53 -25.59
C SER A 54 -21.38 9.55 -26.09
N ASP A 55 -22.10 9.92 -27.13
CA ASP A 55 -23.00 9.04 -27.88
C ASP A 55 -24.06 8.33 -27.02
N TRP A 56 -24.25 7.03 -27.21
CA TRP A 56 -25.24 6.21 -26.51
C TRP A 56 -24.81 4.74 -26.45
N LEU A 57 -25.27 4.05 -25.41
CA LEU A 57 -25.04 2.61 -25.21
C LEU A 57 -26.36 1.91 -24.90
N LYS A 58 -26.57 0.77 -25.57
CA LYS A 58 -27.62 -0.18 -25.20
C LYS A 58 -26.98 -1.31 -24.41
N ILE A 59 -27.35 -1.42 -23.14
CA ILE A 59 -26.69 -2.28 -22.18
C ILE A 59 -27.65 -3.39 -21.72
N ARG A 60 -27.17 -4.62 -21.71
CA ARG A 60 -27.81 -5.74 -21.02
C ARG A 60 -27.24 -5.82 -19.61
N ILE A 61 -28.04 -5.45 -18.62
CA ILE A 61 -27.68 -5.63 -17.20
C ILE A 61 -27.47 -7.12 -16.94
N THR A 62 -26.29 -7.46 -16.41
CA THR A 62 -25.89 -8.82 -16.06
C THR A 62 -25.79 -9.02 -14.55
N SER A 63 -25.65 -7.94 -13.78
CA SER A 63 -25.62 -8.02 -12.31
C SER A 63 -27.01 -8.26 -11.71
N GLU A 64 -27.10 -9.22 -10.79
CA GLU A 64 -28.27 -9.41 -9.92
C GLU A 64 -28.31 -8.36 -8.79
N PRO A 65 -29.48 -8.03 -8.23
CA PRO A 65 -29.58 -7.14 -7.08
C PRO A 65 -28.71 -7.61 -5.90
N GLY A 66 -27.87 -6.71 -5.36
CA GLY A 66 -26.94 -7.02 -4.27
C GLY A 66 -25.62 -7.64 -4.72
N ASN A 67 -25.44 -7.88 -6.02
CA ASN A 67 -24.22 -8.46 -6.60
C ASN A 67 -23.53 -7.53 -7.61
N SER A 68 -23.96 -6.26 -7.69
CA SER A 68 -23.27 -5.25 -8.51
C SER A 68 -21.87 -4.97 -7.98
N PHE A 69 -21.01 -4.37 -8.80
CA PHE A 69 -19.65 -3.99 -8.44
C PHE A 69 -19.66 -3.04 -7.26
N LEU A 70 -20.58 -2.07 -7.24
CA LEU A 70 -20.79 -1.19 -6.10
C LEU A 70 -21.28 -1.96 -4.87
N ASP A 71 -22.24 -2.89 -5.00
CA ASP A 71 -22.71 -3.72 -3.88
C ASP A 71 -21.60 -4.60 -3.32
N ARG A 72 -20.72 -5.15 -4.18
CA ARG A 72 -19.55 -5.91 -3.75
C ARG A 72 -18.54 -5.03 -3.04
N MET A 73 -18.30 -3.81 -3.52
CA MET A 73 -17.47 -2.84 -2.79
C MET A 73 -18.07 -2.50 -1.43
N ILE A 74 -19.39 -2.25 -1.37
CA ILE A 74 -20.11 -2.01 -0.12
C ILE A 74 -19.99 -3.23 0.79
N ALA A 75 -20.21 -4.45 0.30
CA ALA A 75 -20.09 -5.68 1.07
C ALA A 75 -18.64 -5.99 1.50
N LEU A 76 -17.63 -5.59 0.73
CA LEU A 76 -16.22 -5.67 1.14
C LEU A 76 -15.93 -4.68 2.27
N VAL A 77 -16.53 -3.48 2.24
CA VAL A 77 -16.42 -2.48 3.31
C VAL A 77 -17.25 -2.85 4.55
N GLU A 78 -18.45 -3.40 4.38
CA GLU A 78 -19.37 -3.77 5.47
C GLU A 78 -19.08 -5.15 6.05
N GLY A 79 -18.69 -6.11 5.21
CA GLY A 79 -18.30 -7.48 5.55
C GLY A 79 -16.90 -7.58 6.17
N ALA A 80 -16.12 -6.48 6.13
CA ALA A 80 -14.92 -6.24 6.92
C ALA A 80 -15.28 -6.18 8.42
N SER A 81 -15.70 -7.30 9.00
CA SER A 81 -15.88 -7.42 10.43
C SER A 81 -14.53 -7.20 11.12
N ARG A 82 -14.42 -6.10 11.87
CA ARG A 82 -13.20 -5.78 12.61
C ARG A 82 -12.94 -6.87 13.65
N LYS A 83 -12.01 -7.77 13.36
CA LYS A 83 -11.40 -8.63 14.36
C LYS A 83 -10.26 -7.90 15.05
N LYS A 84 -10.12 -8.13 16.36
CA LYS A 84 -8.96 -7.66 17.11
C LYS A 84 -7.69 -8.23 16.48
N THR A 85 -6.68 -7.38 16.31
CA THR A 85 -5.41 -7.77 15.71
C THR A 85 -4.54 -8.54 16.70
N PRO A 86 -3.52 -9.29 16.24
CA PRO A 86 -2.63 -10.02 17.15
C PRO A 86 -1.98 -9.14 18.23
N ASN A 87 -1.52 -7.92 17.89
CA ASN A 87 -0.95 -7.02 18.89
C ASN A 87 -2.03 -6.43 19.81
N GLU A 88 -3.23 -6.12 19.29
CA GLU A 88 -4.37 -5.72 20.14
C GLU A 88 -4.74 -6.81 21.14
N ILE A 89 -4.74 -8.09 20.72
CA ILE A 89 -4.99 -9.24 21.59
C ILE A 89 -3.87 -9.37 22.63
N ALA A 90 -2.60 -9.32 22.22
CA ALA A 90 -1.46 -9.45 23.11
C ALA A 90 -1.46 -8.36 24.20
N LEU A 91 -1.68 -7.10 23.79
CA LEU A 91 -1.77 -5.98 24.72
C LEU A 91 -3.00 -6.12 25.62
N ASN A 92 -4.16 -6.50 25.08
CA ASN A 92 -5.36 -6.74 25.90
C ASN A 92 -5.14 -7.83 26.95
N THR A 93 -4.44 -8.92 26.62
CA THR A 93 -4.06 -9.96 27.58
C THR A 93 -3.20 -9.38 28.71
N LEU A 94 -2.19 -8.57 28.38
CA LEU A 94 -1.36 -7.89 29.38
C LEU A 94 -2.19 -6.94 30.27
N LEU A 95 -3.12 -6.18 29.70
CA LEU A 95 -3.99 -5.25 30.44
C LEU A 95 -4.94 -6.01 31.38
N VAL A 96 -5.50 -7.13 30.93
CA VAL A 96 -6.34 -8.01 31.77
C VAL A 96 -5.52 -8.60 32.91
N SER A 97 -4.32 -9.10 32.63
CA SER A 97 -3.43 -9.64 33.66
C SER A 97 -3.06 -8.58 34.72
N LEU A 98 -2.69 -7.36 34.31
CA LEU A 98 -2.42 -6.26 35.24
C LEU A 98 -3.66 -5.88 36.06
N THR A 99 -4.84 -5.83 35.43
CA THR A 99 -6.10 -5.54 36.11
C THR A 99 -6.40 -6.57 37.20
N ILE A 100 -6.20 -7.87 36.91
CA ILE A 100 -6.36 -8.94 37.90
C ILE A 100 -5.35 -8.79 39.04
N ILE A 101 -4.08 -8.51 38.74
CA ILE A 101 -3.04 -8.29 39.75
C ILE A 101 -3.43 -7.12 40.66
N PHE A 102 -3.81 -5.97 40.11
CA PHE A 102 -4.20 -4.81 40.89
C PHE A 102 -5.48 -5.05 41.68
N LEU A 103 -6.45 -5.79 41.13
CA LEU A 103 -7.63 -6.20 41.87
C LEU A 103 -7.26 -7.04 43.10
N ILE A 104 -6.39 -8.04 42.95
CA ILE A 104 -5.91 -8.87 44.06
C ILE A 104 -5.18 -8.00 45.09
N VAL A 105 -4.30 -7.10 44.65
CA VAL A 105 -3.57 -6.18 45.55
C VAL A 105 -4.54 -5.32 46.35
N VAL A 106 -5.52 -4.68 45.71
CA VAL A 106 -6.47 -3.79 46.39
C VAL A 106 -7.39 -4.56 47.33
N VAL A 107 -7.88 -5.74 46.93
CA VAL A 107 -8.75 -6.59 47.75
C VAL A 107 -8.01 -7.14 48.98
N THR A 108 -6.76 -7.59 48.80
CA THR A 108 -5.93 -8.11 49.91
C THR A 108 -5.40 -7.01 50.82
N MET A 109 -5.30 -5.77 50.33
CA MET A 109 -4.92 -4.63 51.16
C MET A 109 -5.97 -4.29 52.24
N TYR A 110 -7.27 -4.54 51.98
CA TYR A 110 -8.34 -4.29 52.97
C TYR A 110 -8.17 -5.07 54.28
N PRO A 111 -8.01 -6.42 54.29
CA PRO A 111 -7.80 -7.15 55.54
C PRO A 111 -6.47 -6.77 56.23
N PHE A 112 -5.41 -6.43 55.49
CA PHE A 112 -4.16 -5.94 56.09
C PHE A 112 -4.35 -4.58 56.78
N ALA A 113 -5.11 -3.68 56.16
CA ALA A 113 -5.46 -2.39 56.75
C ALA A 113 -6.28 -2.57 58.04
N VAL A 114 -7.31 -3.41 58.00
CA VAL A 114 -8.15 -3.72 59.16
C VAL A 114 -7.33 -4.35 60.29
N TYR A 115 -6.44 -5.30 59.97
CA TYR A 115 -5.53 -5.91 60.94
C TYR A 115 -4.61 -4.87 61.60
N SER A 116 -4.18 -3.87 60.84
CA SER A 116 -3.32 -2.77 61.31
C SER A 116 -4.10 -1.63 61.99
N GLY A 117 -5.40 -1.80 62.23
CA GLY A 117 -6.25 -0.80 62.88
C GLY A 117 -6.70 0.36 61.98
N VAL A 118 -6.52 0.24 60.66
CA VAL A 118 -6.84 1.28 59.66
C VAL A 118 -8.18 0.98 59.02
N GLN A 119 -9.12 1.93 59.11
CA GLN A 119 -10.37 1.86 58.36
C GLN A 119 -10.21 2.61 57.04
N ILE A 120 -10.15 1.86 55.94
CA ILE A 120 -10.10 2.45 54.60
C ILE A 120 -11.51 2.47 54.02
N PRO A 121 -12.07 3.64 53.66
CA PRO A 121 -13.34 3.72 52.95
C PRO A 121 -13.30 2.94 51.64
N VAL A 122 -14.38 2.24 51.32
CA VAL A 122 -14.49 1.49 50.06
C VAL A 122 -14.31 2.41 48.85
N SER A 123 -14.76 3.67 48.94
CA SER A 123 -14.54 4.68 47.90
C SER A 123 -13.06 4.93 47.61
N THR A 124 -12.19 4.92 48.64
CA THR A 124 -10.74 5.06 48.48
C THR A 124 -10.11 3.83 47.82
N LEU A 125 -10.58 2.63 48.16
CA LEU A 125 -10.13 1.40 47.49
C LEU A 125 -10.54 1.39 46.00
N ILE A 126 -11.76 1.83 45.69
CA ILE A 126 -12.22 1.99 44.30
C ILE A 126 -11.37 3.03 43.58
N ALA A 127 -11.11 4.19 44.21
CA ALA A 127 -10.27 5.23 43.62
C ALA A 127 -8.84 4.73 43.34
N LEU A 128 -8.23 3.99 44.27
CA LEU A 128 -6.94 3.35 44.07
C LEU A 128 -6.98 2.36 42.90
N LEU A 129 -7.97 1.47 42.87
CA LEU A 129 -8.13 0.49 41.80
C LEU A 129 -8.24 1.17 40.42
N VAL A 130 -9.09 2.21 40.31
CA VAL A 130 -9.27 2.97 39.06
C VAL A 130 -7.99 3.70 38.64
N CYS A 131 -7.19 4.18 39.60
CA CYS A 131 -5.89 4.81 39.31
C CYS A 131 -4.86 3.80 38.82
N LEU A 132 -4.80 2.59 39.40
CA LEU A 132 -3.81 1.57 39.04
C LEU A 132 -4.15 0.81 37.76
N ILE A 133 -5.44 0.56 37.49
CA ILE A 133 -5.85 -0.08 36.25
C ILE A 133 -5.34 0.75 35.06
N PRO A 134 -4.79 0.13 34.01
CA PRO A 134 -4.23 0.83 32.85
C PRO A 134 -5.33 1.37 31.91
N THR A 135 -6.23 2.21 32.46
CA THR A 135 -7.37 2.81 31.77
C THR A 135 -6.94 3.70 30.60
N THR A 136 -5.78 4.37 30.73
CA THR A 136 -5.23 5.26 29.71
C THR A 136 -5.02 4.54 28.38
N ILE A 137 -4.29 3.43 28.38
CA ILE A 137 -4.07 2.65 27.15
C ILE A 137 -5.32 1.83 26.79
N GLY A 138 -6.06 1.30 27.77
CA GLY A 138 -7.29 0.53 27.53
C GLY A 138 -8.34 1.29 26.72
N GLY A 139 -8.52 2.59 27.00
CA GLY A 139 -9.45 3.45 26.23
C GLY A 139 -8.91 3.89 24.87
N LEU A 140 -7.59 4.07 24.74
CA LEU A 140 -6.98 4.60 23.51
C LEU A 140 -6.68 3.53 22.46
N LEU A 141 -6.59 2.26 22.85
CA LEU A 141 -6.19 1.17 21.94
C LEU A 141 -7.09 1.08 20.71
N SER A 142 -8.41 1.13 20.91
CA SER A 142 -9.39 1.11 19.81
C SER A 142 -9.31 2.34 18.93
N ALA A 143 -9.06 3.52 19.51
CA ALA A 143 -8.94 4.77 18.78
C ALA A 143 -7.70 4.78 17.87
N ILE A 144 -6.57 4.22 18.34
CA ILE A 144 -5.35 4.08 17.53
C ILE A 144 -5.62 3.20 16.30
N GLY A 145 -6.29 2.06 16.49
CA GLY A 145 -6.65 1.16 15.38
C GLY A 145 -7.51 1.83 14.33
N ILE A 146 -8.57 2.54 14.75
CA ILE A 146 -9.48 3.25 13.85
C ILE A 146 -8.76 4.38 13.11
N ALA A 147 -7.96 5.18 13.82
CA ALA A 147 -7.18 6.26 13.19
C ALA A 147 -6.16 5.71 12.18
N GLY A 148 -5.61 4.52 12.42
CA GLY A 148 -4.74 3.83 11.50
C GLY A 148 -5.42 3.47 10.18
N MET A 149 -6.59 2.83 10.25
CA MET A 149 -7.37 2.47 9.06
C MET A 149 -7.80 3.71 8.28
N ASP A 150 -8.33 4.72 8.97
CA ASP A 150 -8.74 5.99 8.36
C ASP A 150 -7.57 6.70 7.64
N ARG A 151 -6.36 6.63 8.19
CA ARG A 151 -5.17 7.16 7.52
C ARG A 151 -4.81 6.39 6.26
N VAL A 152 -4.88 5.06 6.27
CA VAL A 152 -4.62 4.23 5.07
C VAL A 152 -5.64 4.56 3.97
N THR A 153 -6.92 4.69 4.32
CA THR A 153 -7.98 5.09 3.39
C THR A 153 -7.74 6.48 2.79
N ARG A 154 -7.22 7.43 3.56
CA ARG A 154 -6.81 8.76 3.06
C ARG A 154 -5.66 8.75 2.06
N PHE A 155 -4.92 7.64 1.94
CA PHE A 155 -3.94 7.42 0.87
C PHE A 155 -4.52 6.60 -0.30
N ASN A 156 -5.85 6.59 -0.44
CA ASN A 156 -6.59 5.82 -1.45
C ASN A 156 -6.22 4.32 -1.43
N VAL A 157 -6.03 3.76 -0.24
CA VAL A 157 -5.87 2.30 -0.06
C VAL A 157 -6.97 1.81 0.87
N ILE A 158 -7.75 0.83 0.42
CA ILE A 158 -8.81 0.21 1.21
C ILE A 158 -8.21 -0.98 1.94
N ALA A 159 -8.33 -1.00 3.27
CA ALA A 159 -7.93 -2.15 4.09
C ALA A 159 -9.16 -2.91 4.57
N MET A 160 -9.28 -4.19 4.22
CA MET A 160 -10.42 -5.04 4.61
C MET A 160 -10.45 -5.34 6.10
N SER A 161 -9.37 -5.05 6.84
CA SER A 161 -9.33 -5.18 8.29
C SER A 161 -8.19 -4.38 8.90
N GLY A 162 -8.31 -4.03 10.18
CA GLY A 162 -7.20 -3.45 10.94
C GLY A 162 -6.01 -4.39 11.07
N LYS A 163 -6.21 -5.70 10.90
CA LYS A 163 -5.14 -6.70 10.90
C LYS A 163 -4.21 -6.51 9.69
N ALA A 164 -4.74 -6.18 8.52
CA ALA A 164 -3.94 -5.93 7.33
C ALA A 164 -3.03 -4.72 7.53
N VAL A 165 -3.59 -3.60 8.01
CA VAL A 165 -2.83 -2.37 8.30
C VAL A 165 -1.73 -2.60 9.35
N GLU A 166 -2.02 -3.39 10.38
CA GLU A 166 -1.03 -3.72 11.41
C GLU A 166 0.07 -4.63 10.89
N ALA A 167 -0.30 -5.68 10.15
CA ALA A 167 0.66 -6.61 9.55
C ALA A 167 1.62 -5.90 8.60
N CYS A 168 1.16 -4.86 7.88
CA CYS A 168 2.03 -4.00 7.07
C CYS A 168 3.19 -3.40 7.87
N GLY A 169 2.98 -3.06 9.14
CA GLY A 169 4.03 -2.50 9.99
C GLY A 169 5.17 -3.46 10.29
N ASP A 170 4.90 -4.76 10.27
CA ASP A 170 5.86 -5.82 10.58
C ASP A 170 6.41 -6.51 9.31
N VAL A 171 6.08 -6.03 8.11
CA VAL A 171 6.57 -6.63 6.85
C VAL A 171 8.09 -6.63 6.79
N ASP A 172 8.66 -7.80 6.50
CA ASP A 172 10.09 -8.04 6.33
C ASP A 172 10.46 -8.24 4.85
N THR A 173 9.60 -8.92 4.10
CA THR A 173 9.82 -9.23 2.68
C THR A 173 8.61 -8.77 1.87
N MET A 174 8.86 -7.98 0.84
CA MET A 174 7.88 -7.60 -0.16
C MET A 174 8.15 -8.37 -1.46
N ILE A 175 7.15 -9.13 -1.89
CA ILE A 175 7.13 -9.83 -3.17
C ILE A 175 6.28 -9.01 -4.15
N LEU A 176 6.85 -8.72 -5.31
CA LEU A 176 6.18 -7.93 -6.34
C LEU A 176 6.02 -8.78 -7.59
N ASP A 177 4.83 -8.78 -8.16
CA ASP A 177 4.74 -9.15 -9.57
C ASP A 177 5.48 -8.11 -10.43
N LYS A 178 6.00 -8.52 -11.59
CA LYS A 178 6.69 -7.58 -12.48
C LYS A 178 5.68 -6.80 -13.32
N THR A 179 4.80 -7.51 -14.02
CA THR A 179 3.91 -6.94 -15.05
C THR A 179 2.83 -6.11 -14.38
N GLY A 180 2.55 -4.91 -14.91
CA GLY A 180 1.55 -3.99 -14.34
C GLY A 180 1.96 -3.34 -13.01
N THR A 181 2.90 -3.94 -12.27
CA THR A 181 3.38 -3.48 -10.98
C THR A 181 4.70 -2.71 -11.12
N ILE A 182 5.84 -3.38 -11.31
CA ILE A 182 7.16 -2.74 -11.43
C ILE A 182 7.30 -2.00 -12.75
N THR A 183 6.77 -2.60 -13.82
CA THR A 183 6.81 -2.06 -15.17
C THR A 183 5.42 -1.63 -15.62
N PHE A 184 5.34 -0.92 -16.74
CA PHE A 184 4.05 -0.61 -17.37
C PHE A 184 3.37 -1.88 -17.95
N GLY A 185 4.09 -3.00 -18.07
CA GLY A 185 3.61 -4.23 -18.68
C GLY A 185 3.66 -4.23 -20.22
N ASN A 186 3.78 -3.05 -20.84
CA ASN A 186 3.94 -2.87 -22.28
C ASN A 186 5.42 -2.78 -22.66
N ARG A 187 5.80 -3.36 -23.81
CA ARG A 187 7.16 -3.23 -24.35
C ARG A 187 7.24 -1.96 -25.18
N LEU A 188 8.00 -0.98 -24.70
CA LEU A 188 8.11 0.34 -25.33
C LEU A 188 9.43 0.47 -26.10
N ALA A 189 9.43 1.24 -27.18
CA ALA A 189 10.65 1.52 -27.94
C ALA A 189 11.67 2.30 -27.10
N ALA A 190 12.89 1.76 -27.03
CA ALA A 190 13.99 2.32 -26.26
C ALA A 190 15.12 2.85 -27.14
N ASP A 191 15.45 2.17 -28.25
CA ASP A 191 16.49 2.62 -29.18
C ASP A 191 16.31 2.03 -30.59
N PHE A 192 17.07 2.58 -31.55
CA PHE A 192 17.15 2.16 -32.95
C PHE A 192 18.61 1.79 -33.30
N PHE A 193 18.81 0.54 -33.71
CA PHE A 193 20.11 -0.02 -34.11
C PHE A 193 20.19 -0.17 -35.63
N PRO A 194 20.88 0.73 -36.36
CA PRO A 194 21.05 0.61 -37.81
C PRO A 194 22.02 -0.53 -38.17
N VAL A 195 21.80 -1.17 -39.33
CA VAL A 195 22.62 -2.28 -39.86
C VAL A 195 23.41 -1.87 -41.09
N GLU A 196 24.57 -2.49 -41.32
CA GLU A 196 25.46 -2.30 -42.48
C GLU A 196 25.71 -0.82 -42.85
N GLY A 197 25.79 0.05 -41.83
CA GLY A 197 26.00 1.50 -42.02
C GLY A 197 24.80 2.24 -42.62
N ALA A 198 23.60 1.67 -42.55
CA ALA A 198 22.36 2.37 -42.84
C ALA A 198 22.27 3.67 -42.03
N ASN A 199 21.71 4.72 -42.63
CA ASN A 199 21.56 5.99 -41.94
C ASN A 199 20.52 5.83 -40.83
N ARG A 200 20.92 6.17 -39.60
CA ARG A 200 20.02 6.10 -38.43
C ARG A 200 18.77 6.97 -38.63
N SER A 201 18.90 8.12 -39.30
CA SER A 201 17.76 8.98 -39.61
C SER A 201 16.74 8.31 -40.54
N ASP A 202 17.19 7.50 -41.48
CA ASP A 202 16.30 6.77 -42.41
C ASP A 202 15.55 5.66 -41.67
N LEU A 203 16.25 4.92 -40.79
CA LEU A 203 15.63 3.92 -39.92
C LEU A 203 14.53 4.54 -39.03
N ILE A 204 14.84 5.66 -38.38
CA ILE A 204 13.90 6.37 -37.51
C ILE A 204 12.69 6.85 -38.32
N ARG A 205 12.90 7.47 -39.48
CA ARG A 205 11.84 7.91 -40.39
C ARG A 205 10.91 6.76 -40.80
N CYS A 206 11.49 5.65 -41.26
CA CYS A 206 10.72 4.49 -41.69
C CYS A 206 9.95 3.84 -40.53
N ALA A 207 10.55 3.77 -39.34
CA ALA A 207 9.88 3.30 -38.13
C ALA A 207 8.71 4.22 -37.71
N ALA A 208 8.87 5.54 -37.83
CA ALA A 208 7.81 6.50 -37.56
C ALA A 208 6.64 6.36 -38.55
N LEU A 209 6.93 6.34 -39.86
CA LEU A 209 5.92 6.21 -40.91
C LEU A 209 5.09 4.94 -40.78
N THR A 210 5.72 3.81 -40.46
CA THR A 210 5.03 2.52 -40.23
C THR A 210 4.28 2.45 -38.90
N SER A 211 4.39 3.47 -38.04
CA SER A 211 3.75 3.54 -36.72
C SER A 211 2.72 4.66 -36.60
N LEU A 212 2.44 5.43 -37.66
CA LEU A 212 1.51 6.57 -37.63
C LEU A 212 0.08 6.18 -37.24
N HIS A 213 -0.41 5.04 -37.74
CA HIS A 213 -1.74 4.49 -37.45
C HIS A 213 -1.68 3.21 -36.61
N ASP A 214 -0.54 2.96 -35.97
CA ASP A 214 -0.37 1.80 -35.10
C ASP A 214 -0.76 2.17 -33.68
N GLU A 215 -2.03 1.92 -33.34
CA GLU A 215 -2.63 2.28 -32.06
C GLU A 215 -2.11 1.45 -30.87
N THR A 216 -1.30 0.42 -31.13
CA THR A 216 -0.69 -0.42 -30.09
C THR A 216 0.32 0.37 -29.25
N PRO A 217 0.57 -0.03 -27.99
CA PRO A 217 1.62 0.58 -27.16
C PRO A 217 3.01 0.57 -27.83
N GLU A 218 3.34 -0.50 -28.55
CA GLU A 218 4.57 -0.65 -29.32
C GLU A 218 4.65 0.37 -30.45
N GLY A 219 3.56 0.54 -31.21
CA GLY A 219 3.45 1.53 -32.28
C GLY A 219 3.58 2.96 -31.77
N LYS A 220 2.76 3.33 -30.79
CA LYS A 220 2.77 4.66 -30.16
C LYS A 220 4.13 5.02 -29.58
N SER A 221 4.77 4.09 -28.86
CA SER A 221 6.10 4.34 -28.27
C SER A 221 7.21 4.45 -29.33
N THR A 222 7.11 3.68 -30.43
CA THR A 222 8.03 3.82 -31.56
C THR A 222 7.93 5.20 -32.19
N LEU A 223 6.70 5.69 -32.41
CA LEU A 223 6.46 7.03 -32.94
C LEU A 223 6.95 8.12 -31.97
N GLU A 224 6.64 8.00 -30.68
CA GLU A 224 7.07 8.95 -29.65
C GLU A 224 8.60 9.05 -29.56
N LEU A 225 9.29 7.90 -29.55
CA LEU A 225 10.75 7.85 -29.55
C LEU A 225 11.34 8.50 -30.82
N ALA A 226 10.76 8.20 -31.99
CA ALA A 226 11.20 8.78 -33.25
C ALA A 226 11.06 10.31 -33.28
N ARG A 227 9.92 10.84 -32.82
CA ARG A 227 9.68 12.29 -32.68
C ARG A 227 10.67 12.93 -31.72
N ARG A 228 10.95 12.29 -30.58
CA ARG A 228 11.93 12.77 -29.59
C ARG A 228 13.35 12.83 -30.17
N LEU A 229 13.68 11.94 -31.10
CA LEU A 229 14.97 11.91 -31.80
C LEU A 229 15.01 12.83 -33.04
N GLY A 230 13.97 13.63 -33.27
CA GLY A 230 13.96 14.69 -34.28
C GLY A 230 13.25 14.33 -35.59
N ASP A 231 12.52 13.22 -35.66
CA ASP A 231 11.69 12.92 -36.83
C ASP A 231 10.48 13.88 -36.91
N SER A 232 10.28 14.46 -38.08
CA SER A 232 9.16 15.36 -38.37
C SER A 232 8.26 14.81 -39.48
N SER A 233 8.31 13.51 -39.76
CA SER A 233 7.64 12.91 -40.91
C SER A 233 6.14 12.89 -40.72
N GLU A 234 5.39 13.25 -41.76
CA GLU A 234 3.92 13.23 -41.75
C GLU A 234 3.40 12.24 -42.79
N GLU A 235 2.12 11.89 -42.64
CA GLU A 235 1.44 11.05 -43.62
C GLU A 235 1.48 11.71 -45.00
N THR A 236 1.90 10.94 -46.01
CA THR A 236 1.84 11.41 -47.40
C THR A 236 0.46 11.09 -47.97
N THR A 237 -0.21 12.06 -48.58
CA THR A 237 -1.54 11.87 -49.16
C THR A 237 -1.53 10.73 -50.20
N GLY A 238 -2.40 9.73 -49.99
CA GLY A 238 -2.46 8.52 -50.84
C GLY A 238 -1.64 7.33 -50.34
N SER A 239 -1.08 7.41 -49.12
CA SER A 239 -0.43 6.27 -48.47
C SER A 239 -1.45 5.18 -48.12
N VAL A 240 -1.07 3.91 -48.30
CA VAL A 240 -1.89 2.76 -47.91
C VAL A 240 -1.23 2.07 -46.72
N PHE A 241 -1.88 2.10 -45.57
CA PHE A 241 -1.39 1.48 -44.35
C PHE A 241 -1.80 0.00 -44.28
N ILE A 242 -0.89 -0.82 -43.77
CA ILE A 242 -1.07 -2.25 -43.59
C ILE A 242 -1.02 -2.53 -42.10
N GLU A 243 -2.15 -2.95 -41.55
CA GLU A 243 -2.27 -3.32 -40.15
C GLU A 243 -1.43 -4.57 -39.82
N PHE A 244 -1.04 -4.67 -38.55
CA PHE A 244 -0.39 -5.86 -38.05
C PHE A 244 -1.37 -7.03 -38.04
N THR A 245 -0.94 -8.19 -38.54
CA THR A 245 -1.68 -9.45 -38.36
C THR A 245 -0.78 -10.51 -37.75
N ALA A 246 -1.35 -11.38 -36.91
CA ALA A 246 -0.59 -12.48 -36.29
C ALA A 246 -0.04 -13.48 -37.32
N GLN A 247 -0.68 -13.60 -38.49
CA GLN A 247 -0.25 -14.46 -39.59
C GLN A 247 0.99 -13.90 -40.29
N THR A 248 1.01 -12.59 -40.58
CA THR A 248 2.15 -11.95 -41.26
C THR A 248 3.27 -11.58 -40.30
N ARG A 249 2.95 -11.37 -39.01
CA ARG A 249 3.87 -10.88 -37.96
C ARG A 249 4.62 -9.60 -38.35
N MET A 250 4.01 -8.80 -39.23
CA MET A 250 4.52 -7.52 -39.72
C MET A 250 3.38 -6.57 -40.05
N SER A 251 3.66 -5.27 -39.96
CA SER A 251 2.82 -4.17 -40.42
C SER A 251 3.63 -3.25 -41.34
N GLY A 252 3.00 -2.23 -41.93
CA GLY A 252 3.75 -1.27 -42.73
C GLY A 252 2.92 -0.22 -43.45
N VAL A 253 3.56 0.44 -44.41
CA VAL A 253 2.95 1.47 -45.24
C VAL A 253 3.48 1.37 -46.67
N ASP A 254 2.59 1.54 -47.64
CA ASP A 254 2.91 1.72 -49.05
C ASP A 254 2.72 3.19 -49.43
N LEU A 255 3.82 3.83 -49.85
CA LEU A 255 3.85 5.24 -50.23
C LEU A 255 3.44 5.43 -51.71
N PRO A 256 2.90 6.61 -52.07
CA PRO A 256 2.44 6.89 -53.45
C PRO A 256 3.55 6.84 -54.50
N ASP A 257 4.81 7.03 -54.09
CA ASP A 257 5.99 6.97 -54.96
C ASP A 257 6.41 5.52 -55.31
N GLY A 258 5.69 4.53 -54.77
CA GLY A 258 5.96 3.10 -54.94
C GLY A 258 6.86 2.50 -53.85
N THR A 259 7.33 3.31 -52.90
CA THR A 259 8.16 2.84 -51.78
C THR A 259 7.31 2.04 -50.80
N LYS A 260 7.77 0.83 -50.44
CA LYS A 260 7.11 -0.04 -49.47
C LYS A 260 7.93 -0.13 -48.20
N ILE A 261 7.37 0.24 -47.06
CA ILE A 261 8.06 0.16 -45.77
C ILE A 261 7.37 -0.89 -44.91
N ARG A 262 8.14 -1.77 -44.28
CA ARG A 262 7.61 -2.81 -43.37
C ARG A 262 8.37 -2.81 -42.06
N LYS A 263 7.66 -3.12 -40.98
CA LYS A 263 8.23 -3.42 -39.67
C LYS A 263 7.63 -4.71 -39.12
N GLY A 264 8.41 -5.54 -38.44
CA GLY A 264 7.89 -6.80 -37.90
C GLY A 264 8.93 -7.63 -37.20
N ALA A 265 8.57 -8.89 -36.91
CA ALA A 265 9.50 -9.86 -36.35
C ALA A 265 10.68 -10.12 -37.31
N SER A 266 11.87 -10.42 -36.76
CA SER A 266 13.10 -10.61 -37.55
C SER A 266 12.92 -11.64 -38.66
N ASP A 267 12.37 -12.81 -38.32
CA ASP A 267 12.12 -13.91 -39.25
C ASP A 267 11.15 -13.52 -40.38
N ALA A 268 10.08 -12.81 -40.06
CA ALA A 268 9.09 -12.36 -41.04
C ALA A 268 9.68 -11.35 -42.04
N ILE A 269 10.45 -10.38 -41.55
CA ILE A 269 11.07 -9.35 -42.41
C ILE A 269 12.20 -9.94 -43.25
N GLU A 270 13.01 -10.85 -42.70
CA GLU A 270 14.02 -11.57 -43.45
C GLU A 270 13.41 -12.36 -44.61
N GLN A 271 12.29 -13.05 -44.38
CA GLN A 271 11.58 -13.79 -45.42
C GLN A 271 11.01 -12.84 -46.48
N TYR A 272 10.34 -11.76 -46.07
CA TYR A 272 9.79 -10.75 -46.98
C TYR A 272 10.88 -10.14 -47.89
N VAL A 273 12.03 -9.80 -47.32
CA VAL A 273 13.14 -9.22 -48.08
C VAL A 273 13.75 -10.24 -49.04
N LYS A 274 13.92 -11.50 -48.63
CA LYS A 274 14.42 -12.58 -49.50
C LYS A 274 13.49 -12.85 -50.68
N GLU A 275 12.17 -12.93 -50.45
CA GLU A 275 11.17 -13.19 -51.49
C GLU A 275 11.14 -12.09 -52.56
N ASN A 276 11.43 -10.84 -52.16
CA ASN A 276 11.52 -9.71 -53.08
C ASN A 276 12.92 -9.53 -53.70
N GLY A 277 13.86 -10.46 -53.47
CA GLY A 277 15.21 -10.44 -54.07
C GLY A 277 16.21 -9.53 -53.35
N GLY A 278 15.94 -9.14 -52.11
CA GLY A 278 16.86 -8.38 -51.26
C GLY A 278 17.93 -9.23 -50.58
N ARG A 279 18.89 -8.55 -49.94
CA ARG A 279 20.00 -9.18 -49.19
C ARG A 279 19.84 -8.93 -47.70
N ILE A 280 20.14 -9.95 -46.88
CA ILE A 280 20.20 -9.82 -45.43
C ILE A 280 21.57 -9.26 -45.02
N PRO A 281 21.62 -8.17 -44.23
CA PRO A 281 22.84 -7.62 -43.69
C PRO A 281 23.58 -8.58 -42.75
N ALA A 282 24.91 -8.58 -42.80
CA ALA A 282 25.72 -9.52 -41.99
C ALA A 282 25.64 -9.27 -40.47
N ASP A 283 25.41 -8.03 -40.05
CA ASP A 283 25.32 -7.59 -38.66
C ASP A 283 23.89 -7.59 -38.09
N LEU A 284 22.87 -7.90 -38.91
CA LEU A 284 21.48 -7.95 -38.46
C LEU A 284 21.29 -8.94 -37.31
N HIS A 285 21.76 -10.18 -37.48
CA HIS A 285 21.62 -11.21 -36.45
C HIS A 285 22.37 -10.82 -35.16
N THR A 286 23.50 -10.13 -35.28
CA THR A 286 24.24 -9.62 -34.12
C THR A 286 23.41 -8.62 -33.32
N HIS A 287 22.76 -7.66 -33.98
CA HIS A 287 21.89 -6.69 -33.29
C HIS A 287 20.59 -7.32 -32.75
N VAL A 288 20.01 -8.29 -33.46
CA VAL A 288 18.85 -9.05 -32.98
C VAL A 288 19.20 -9.86 -31.73
N GLU A 289 20.36 -10.53 -31.73
CA GLU A 289 20.89 -11.25 -30.57
C GLU A 289 21.25 -10.31 -29.42
N GLU A 290 21.85 -9.16 -29.71
CA GLU A 290 22.16 -8.13 -28.70
C GLU A 290 20.88 -7.65 -28.00
N VAL A 291 19.85 -7.25 -28.75
CA VAL A 291 18.55 -6.86 -28.20
C VAL A 291 17.91 -7.99 -27.38
N SER A 292 17.94 -9.22 -27.89
CA SER A 292 17.40 -10.38 -27.18
C SER A 292 18.18 -10.69 -25.89
N SER A 293 19.50 -10.49 -25.90
CA SER A 293 20.40 -10.66 -24.76
C SER A 293 20.25 -9.56 -23.68
N LEU A 294 19.56 -8.47 -24.01
CA LEU A 294 19.14 -7.44 -23.06
C LEU A 294 17.71 -7.70 -22.54
N GLY A 295 17.08 -8.80 -22.96
CA GLY A 295 15.70 -9.12 -22.63
C GLY A 295 14.65 -8.33 -23.40
N GLY A 296 15.06 -7.69 -24.50
CA GLY A 296 14.22 -6.93 -25.40
C GLY A 296 13.49 -7.77 -26.44
N THR A 297 12.56 -7.12 -27.15
CA THR A 297 11.99 -7.64 -28.39
C THR A 297 12.56 -6.86 -29.58
N PRO A 298 13.30 -7.51 -30.47
CA PRO A 298 13.78 -6.87 -31.69
C PRO A 298 12.66 -6.85 -32.73
N LEU A 299 12.31 -5.65 -33.23
CA LEU A 299 11.52 -5.50 -34.46
C LEU A 299 12.43 -5.00 -35.57
N VAL A 300 12.40 -5.65 -36.73
CA VAL A 300 13.23 -5.27 -37.88
C VAL A 300 12.43 -4.35 -38.79
N VAL A 301 13.09 -3.31 -39.32
CA VAL A 301 12.49 -2.36 -40.28
C VAL A 301 13.19 -2.48 -41.62
N CYS A 302 12.42 -2.54 -42.69
CA CYS A 302 12.93 -2.51 -44.06
C CYS A 302 12.21 -1.49 -44.93
N GLU A 303 12.94 -0.94 -45.88
CA GLU A 303 12.43 -0.11 -46.97
C GLU A 303 12.70 -0.83 -48.29
N ASN A 304 11.62 -1.13 -49.02
CA ASN A 304 11.59 -2.01 -50.17
C ASN A 304 12.26 -3.36 -49.85
N ASN A 305 13.43 -3.60 -50.44
CA ASN A 305 14.18 -4.84 -50.30
C ASN A 305 15.46 -4.66 -49.46
N LYS A 306 15.57 -3.54 -48.73
CA LYS A 306 16.74 -3.20 -47.91
C LYS A 306 16.35 -3.11 -46.45
N ILE A 307 17.00 -3.90 -45.61
CA ILE A 307 16.85 -3.81 -44.15
C ILE A 307 17.62 -2.60 -43.65
N LEU A 308 16.96 -1.76 -42.84
CA LEU A 308 17.52 -0.52 -42.30
C LEU A 308 18.05 -0.70 -40.88
N GLY A 309 17.43 -1.58 -40.10
CA GLY A 309 17.90 -1.91 -38.76
C GLY A 309 16.84 -2.50 -37.85
N VAL A 310 17.12 -2.47 -36.54
CA VAL A 310 16.33 -3.08 -35.48
C VAL A 310 15.83 -2.01 -34.50
N ILE A 311 14.54 -2.06 -34.16
CA ILE A 311 13.93 -1.33 -33.06
C ILE A 311 14.07 -2.19 -31.81
N TYR A 312 14.65 -1.63 -30.76
CA TYR A 312 14.73 -2.25 -29.46
C TYR A 312 13.50 -1.89 -28.64
N LEU A 313 12.57 -2.83 -28.51
CA LEU A 313 11.47 -2.72 -27.56
C LEU A 313 11.88 -3.35 -26.22
N LYS A 314 11.67 -2.64 -25.11
CA LYS A 314 11.91 -3.17 -23.76
C LYS A 314 10.73 -2.91 -22.83
N ASP A 315 10.53 -3.82 -21.89
CA ASP A 315 9.61 -3.59 -20.78
C ASP A 315 10.22 -2.53 -19.85
N THR A 316 9.53 -1.40 -19.70
CA THR A 316 10.10 -0.21 -19.05
C THR A 316 9.64 -0.11 -17.60
N VAL A 317 10.60 0.04 -16.69
CA VAL A 317 10.36 0.23 -15.25
C VAL A 317 9.65 1.57 -15.05
N LYS A 318 8.61 1.58 -14.20
CA LYS A 318 7.87 2.80 -13.88
C LYS A 318 8.82 3.87 -13.27
N PRO A 319 8.58 5.17 -13.50
CA PRO A 319 9.36 6.23 -12.88
C PRO A 319 9.36 6.15 -11.34
N GLY A 320 10.48 6.47 -10.71
CA GLY A 320 10.59 6.54 -9.25
C GLY A 320 10.73 5.19 -8.51
N MET A 321 10.58 4.04 -9.19
CA MET A 321 10.70 2.71 -8.56
C MET A 321 12.04 2.49 -7.86
N VAL A 322 13.13 2.95 -8.45
CA VAL A 322 14.49 2.82 -7.89
C VAL A 322 14.62 3.50 -6.54
N GLU A 323 14.14 4.74 -6.41
CA GLU A 323 14.17 5.48 -5.14
C GLU A 323 13.28 4.78 -4.09
N ARG A 324 12.13 4.27 -4.51
CA ARG A 324 11.17 3.61 -3.62
C ARG A 324 11.71 2.28 -3.07
N PHE A 325 12.35 1.46 -3.90
CA PHE A 325 13.03 0.25 -3.43
C PHE A 325 14.24 0.55 -2.54
N GLN A 326 14.97 1.63 -2.80
CA GLN A 326 16.03 2.09 -1.89
C GLN A 326 15.47 2.49 -0.52
N ARG A 327 14.31 3.16 -0.46
CA ARG A 327 13.62 3.49 0.80
C ARG A 327 13.16 2.23 1.55
N LEU A 328 12.54 1.27 0.86
CA LEU A 328 12.15 -0.03 1.45
C LEU A 328 13.36 -0.74 2.06
N ARG A 329 14.48 -0.79 1.33
CA ARG A 329 15.73 -1.37 1.82
C ARG A 329 16.28 -0.62 3.04
N ALA A 330 16.20 0.71 3.06
CA ALA A 330 16.64 1.54 4.19
C ALA A 330 15.81 1.31 5.47
N ILE A 331 14.55 0.88 5.35
CA ILE A 331 13.69 0.51 6.48
C ILE A 331 13.73 -0.99 6.81
N GLY A 332 14.61 -1.75 6.15
CA GLY A 332 14.89 -3.16 6.43
C GLY A 332 14.03 -4.16 5.67
N ILE A 333 13.30 -3.73 4.63
CA ILE A 333 12.40 -4.59 3.86
C ILE A 333 13.13 -5.12 2.62
N LYS A 334 13.19 -6.45 2.50
CA LYS A 334 13.74 -7.15 1.34
C LYS A 334 12.73 -7.16 0.20
N THR A 335 13.15 -6.85 -1.01
CA THR A 335 12.29 -6.78 -2.19
C THR A 335 12.61 -7.91 -3.17
N ILE A 336 11.61 -8.71 -3.55
CA ILE A 336 11.76 -9.83 -4.48
C ILE A 336 10.79 -9.66 -5.64
N MET A 337 11.30 -9.61 -6.86
CA MET A 337 10.49 -9.58 -8.08
C MET A 337 10.16 -10.99 -8.57
N CYS A 338 8.90 -11.27 -8.88
CA CYS A 338 8.47 -12.48 -9.57
C CYS A 338 8.08 -12.13 -11.01
N THR A 339 8.57 -12.89 -11.99
CA THR A 339 8.20 -12.71 -13.40
C THR A 339 8.13 -14.04 -14.13
N GLY A 340 7.25 -14.12 -15.13
CA GLY A 340 7.21 -15.23 -16.10
C GLY A 340 8.26 -15.10 -17.21
N ASP A 341 9.01 -14.00 -17.27
CA ASP A 341 10.08 -13.84 -18.26
C ASP A 341 11.25 -14.79 -18.01
N ASN A 342 12.06 -15.00 -19.04
CA ASN A 342 13.29 -15.77 -18.94
C ASN A 342 14.29 -15.12 -17.94
N PRO A 343 15.29 -15.89 -17.44
CA PRO A 343 16.23 -15.42 -16.42
C PRO A 343 17.03 -14.17 -16.79
N LEU A 344 17.31 -13.99 -18.07
CA LEU A 344 18.15 -12.89 -18.55
C LEU A 344 17.36 -11.58 -18.61
N THR A 345 16.12 -11.58 -19.10
CA THR A 345 15.21 -10.43 -19.03
C THR A 345 14.92 -10.05 -17.58
N ALA A 346 14.65 -11.04 -16.73
CA ALA A 346 14.39 -10.82 -15.31
C ALA A 346 15.60 -10.16 -14.60
N ALA A 347 16.82 -10.62 -14.88
CA ALA A 347 18.03 -10.04 -14.30
C ALA A 347 18.25 -8.58 -14.73
N THR A 348 18.01 -8.25 -16.00
CA THR A 348 18.14 -6.88 -16.52
C THR A 348 17.15 -5.93 -15.83
N ILE A 349 15.87 -6.31 -15.76
CA ILE A 349 14.83 -5.50 -15.11
C ILE A 349 15.10 -5.39 -13.61
N ALA A 350 15.51 -6.48 -12.94
CA ALA A 350 15.83 -6.46 -11.52
C ALA A 350 16.95 -5.46 -11.20
N LYS A 351 17.98 -5.41 -12.06
CA LYS A 351 19.11 -4.48 -11.92
C LYS A 351 18.70 -3.04 -12.21
N GLU A 352 17.86 -2.81 -13.22
CA GLU A 352 17.34 -1.48 -13.57
C GLU A 352 16.43 -0.92 -12.47
N ALA A 353 15.52 -1.74 -11.94
CA ALA A 353 14.62 -1.38 -10.85
C ALA A 353 15.32 -1.27 -9.49
N GLY A 354 16.41 -2.03 -9.27
CA GLY A 354 17.14 -2.03 -8.00
C GLY A 354 16.49 -2.87 -6.90
N VAL A 355 15.84 -3.99 -7.26
CA VAL A 355 15.30 -4.97 -6.29
C VAL A 355 16.41 -5.83 -5.68
N ASP A 356 16.16 -6.46 -4.53
CA ASP A 356 17.16 -7.30 -3.83
C ASP A 356 17.30 -8.70 -4.41
N GLY A 357 16.27 -9.22 -5.05
CA GLY A 357 16.27 -10.53 -5.70
C GLY A 357 15.15 -10.68 -6.72
N PHE A 358 15.21 -11.76 -7.51
CA PHE A 358 14.16 -12.09 -8.46
C PHE A 358 13.95 -13.60 -8.60
N VAL A 359 12.77 -13.98 -9.08
CA VAL A 359 12.42 -15.33 -9.53
C VAL A 359 11.92 -15.21 -10.96
N ALA A 360 12.65 -15.83 -11.89
CA ALA A 360 12.32 -15.88 -13.32
C ALA A 360 11.51 -17.13 -13.64
N GLU A 361 10.84 -17.13 -14.80
CA GLU A 361 9.97 -18.23 -15.27
C GLU A 361 8.97 -18.70 -14.20
N CYS A 362 8.52 -17.75 -13.37
CA CYS A 362 7.78 -18.00 -12.15
C CYS A 362 6.33 -18.40 -12.48
N LYS A 363 5.94 -19.61 -12.09
CA LYS A 363 4.56 -20.09 -12.17
C LYS A 363 3.76 -19.62 -10.95
N PRO A 364 2.41 -19.60 -11.00
CA PRO A 364 1.58 -19.26 -9.84
C PRO A 364 1.94 -20.07 -8.58
N GLU A 365 2.26 -21.35 -8.72
CA GLU A 365 2.66 -22.22 -7.60
C GLU A 365 3.99 -21.80 -6.99
N ASP A 366 4.91 -21.28 -7.80
CA ASP A 366 6.23 -20.82 -7.35
C ASP A 366 6.09 -19.54 -6.50
N LYS A 367 5.14 -18.65 -6.83
CA LYS A 367 4.82 -17.48 -6.00
C LYS A 367 4.37 -17.89 -4.61
N ILE A 368 3.45 -18.86 -4.53
CA ILE A 368 2.95 -19.41 -3.25
C ILE A 368 4.09 -20.10 -2.49
N ALA A 369 4.94 -20.88 -3.16
CA ALA A 369 6.06 -21.56 -2.55
C ALA A 369 7.09 -20.57 -1.98
N LEU A 370 7.38 -19.48 -2.70
CA LEU A 370 8.26 -18.40 -2.24
C LEU A 370 7.69 -17.72 -1.00
N ILE A 371 6.39 -17.39 -0.99
CA ILE A 371 5.72 -16.81 0.18
C ILE A 371 5.87 -17.74 1.38
N LYS A 372 5.53 -19.03 1.22
CA LYS A 372 5.64 -20.02 2.30
C LYS A 372 7.07 -20.21 2.79
N LYS A 373 8.05 -20.14 1.90
CA LYS A 373 9.47 -20.23 2.26
C LYS A 373 9.90 -19.07 3.15
N GLU A 374 9.60 -17.83 2.75
CA GLU A 374 9.95 -16.65 3.57
C GLU A 374 9.15 -16.66 4.89
N GLN A 375 7.87 -17.07 4.88
CA GLN A 375 7.07 -17.26 6.09
C GLN A 375 7.64 -18.33 7.04
N ALA A 376 8.19 -19.43 6.51
CA ALA A 376 8.82 -20.48 7.29
C ALA A 376 10.12 -20.02 7.97
N GLU A 377 10.77 -18.99 7.44
CA GLU A 377 11.90 -18.30 8.08
C GLU A 377 11.44 -17.30 9.17
N GLY A 378 10.13 -17.22 9.45
CA GLY A 378 9.54 -16.35 10.46
C GLY A 378 9.29 -14.92 9.99
N LYS A 379 9.41 -14.65 8.68
CA LYS A 379 9.22 -13.32 8.09
C LYS A 379 7.76 -13.04 7.79
N ILE A 380 7.36 -11.78 7.93
CA ILE A 380 6.06 -11.30 7.46
C ILE A 380 6.18 -10.91 5.98
N VAL A 381 5.37 -11.54 5.15
CA VAL A 381 5.42 -11.39 3.69
C VAL A 381 4.26 -10.53 3.20
N ALA A 382 4.59 -9.46 2.50
CA ALA A 382 3.66 -8.69 1.68
C ALA A 382 3.77 -9.12 0.22
N MET A 383 2.64 -9.18 -0.47
CA MET A 383 2.59 -9.39 -1.93
C MET A 383 1.72 -8.33 -2.59
N THR A 384 2.15 -7.87 -3.77
CA THR A 384 1.32 -7.07 -4.68
C THR A 384 1.14 -7.80 -6.01
N GLY A 385 -0.05 -7.67 -6.60
CA GLY A 385 -0.41 -8.25 -7.89
C GLY A 385 -1.76 -7.75 -8.39
N ASP A 386 -2.02 -7.95 -9.68
CA ASP A 386 -3.21 -7.46 -10.39
C ASP A 386 -3.98 -8.58 -11.11
N GLY A 387 -3.35 -9.73 -11.37
CA GLY A 387 -3.92 -10.83 -12.14
C GLY A 387 -4.79 -11.82 -11.35
N THR A 388 -5.68 -12.52 -12.06
CA THR A 388 -6.39 -13.71 -11.51
C THR A 388 -5.42 -14.76 -11.00
N ASN A 389 -4.26 -14.89 -11.67
CA ASN A 389 -3.19 -15.81 -11.33
C ASN A 389 -2.52 -15.49 -9.98
N ASP A 390 -2.64 -14.24 -9.51
CA ASP A 390 -2.05 -13.79 -8.26
C ASP A 390 -2.99 -13.95 -7.07
N ALA A 391 -4.29 -14.10 -7.30
CA ALA A 391 -5.29 -14.22 -6.23
C ALA A 391 -4.92 -15.27 -5.17
N PRO A 392 -4.48 -16.51 -5.53
CA PRO A 392 -4.07 -17.50 -4.52
C PRO A 392 -2.84 -17.07 -3.71
N ALA A 393 -1.90 -16.37 -4.33
CA ALA A 393 -0.67 -15.92 -3.69
C ALA A 393 -0.94 -14.67 -2.80
N LEU A 394 -1.79 -13.75 -3.24
CA LEU A 394 -2.31 -12.62 -2.45
C LEU A 394 -3.03 -13.10 -1.19
N ALA A 395 -3.85 -14.16 -1.29
CA ALA A 395 -4.54 -14.75 -0.15
C ALA A 395 -3.58 -15.48 0.83
N GLN A 396 -2.48 -16.05 0.32
CA GLN A 396 -1.47 -16.73 1.14
C GLN A 396 -0.54 -15.74 1.88
N ALA A 397 -0.33 -14.55 1.33
CA ALA A 397 0.49 -13.51 1.93
C ALA A 397 -0.11 -13.00 3.26
N ASN A 398 0.73 -12.49 4.15
CA ASN A 398 0.25 -11.85 5.38
C ASN A 398 -0.47 -10.53 5.04
N VAL A 399 0.06 -9.83 4.04
CA VAL A 399 -0.51 -8.63 3.44
C VAL A 399 -0.60 -8.87 1.94
N GLY A 400 -1.81 -8.94 1.40
CA GLY A 400 -2.06 -9.02 -0.04
C GLY A 400 -2.61 -7.67 -0.50
N LEU A 401 -1.90 -7.00 -1.40
CA LEU A 401 -2.28 -5.72 -1.98
C LEU A 401 -2.67 -5.91 -3.46
N ALA A 402 -3.97 -5.88 -3.74
CA ALA A 402 -4.47 -5.88 -5.11
C ALA A 402 -4.50 -4.46 -5.69
N MET A 403 -4.25 -4.33 -6.99
CA MET A 403 -4.46 -3.07 -7.69
C MET A 403 -5.92 -2.87 -8.09
N ASN A 404 -6.38 -1.62 -8.23
CA ASN A 404 -7.74 -1.33 -8.67
C ASN A 404 -8.00 -1.71 -10.14
N SER A 405 -6.98 -1.60 -10.98
CA SER A 405 -6.99 -2.15 -12.34
C SER A 405 -7.00 -3.69 -12.36
N GLY A 406 -6.73 -4.34 -11.22
CA GLY A 406 -6.68 -5.78 -11.10
C GLY A 406 -8.05 -6.47 -11.18
N THR A 407 -8.00 -7.78 -11.42
CA THR A 407 -9.21 -8.61 -11.58
C THR A 407 -10.04 -8.68 -10.30
N THR A 408 -11.36 -8.90 -10.41
CA THR A 408 -12.25 -9.06 -9.26
C THR A 408 -11.78 -10.17 -8.32
N ALA A 409 -11.26 -11.27 -8.86
CA ALA A 409 -10.67 -12.35 -8.08
C ALA A 409 -9.46 -11.90 -7.24
N ALA A 410 -8.59 -11.05 -7.80
CA ALA A 410 -7.45 -10.50 -7.06
C ALA A 410 -7.91 -9.57 -5.92
N LYS A 411 -8.91 -8.70 -6.18
CA LYS A 411 -9.48 -7.79 -5.17
C LYS A 411 -10.18 -8.52 -4.03
N GLU A 412 -10.91 -9.60 -4.33
CA GLU A 412 -11.59 -10.43 -3.33
C GLU A 412 -10.61 -11.28 -2.49
N ALA A 413 -9.50 -11.71 -3.09
CA ALA A 413 -8.48 -12.51 -2.40
C ALA A 413 -7.52 -11.67 -1.54
N ALA A 414 -7.27 -10.42 -1.94
CA ALA A 414 -6.41 -9.50 -1.24
C ALA A 414 -7.08 -8.94 0.03
N ASN A 415 -6.26 -8.62 1.04
CA ASN A 415 -6.74 -7.97 2.26
C ASN A 415 -6.56 -6.45 2.24
N MET A 416 -5.97 -5.93 1.17
CA MET A 416 -5.87 -4.51 0.84
C MET A 416 -6.06 -4.28 -0.66
N VAL A 417 -6.65 -3.15 -1.03
CA VAL A 417 -6.83 -2.74 -2.42
C VAL A 417 -6.29 -1.32 -2.58
N ASP A 418 -5.34 -1.13 -3.50
CA ASP A 418 -4.87 0.20 -3.88
C ASP A 418 -5.74 0.75 -5.01
N LEU A 419 -6.41 1.87 -4.75
CA LEU A 419 -7.35 2.51 -5.67
C LEU A 419 -6.64 3.20 -6.84
N ASP A 420 -5.39 3.63 -6.68
CA ASP A 420 -4.66 4.39 -7.73
C ASP A 420 -3.81 3.46 -8.62
N SER A 421 -3.78 2.15 -8.35
CA SER A 421 -2.91 1.18 -9.06
C SER A 421 -1.41 1.60 -9.09
N ASP A 422 -0.94 2.25 -8.02
CA ASP A 422 0.47 2.56 -7.79
C ASP A 422 1.04 1.60 -6.73
N PRO A 423 1.75 0.54 -7.13
CA PRO A 423 2.21 -0.53 -6.24
C PRO A 423 3.20 -0.06 -5.18
N THR A 424 3.67 1.16 -5.30
CA THR A 424 4.64 1.78 -4.42
C THR A 424 4.01 2.38 -3.18
N LYS A 425 2.69 2.61 -3.19
CA LYS A 425 1.91 3.05 -2.03
C LYS A 425 2.00 2.13 -0.83
N ILE A 426 2.40 0.88 -1.07
CA ILE A 426 2.70 -0.05 -0.01
C ILE A 426 3.76 0.49 0.96
N LEU A 427 4.69 1.34 0.49
CA LEU A 427 5.69 1.98 1.35
C LEU A 427 4.98 2.86 2.39
N GLU A 428 4.07 3.73 1.95
CA GLU A 428 3.27 4.61 2.79
C GLU A 428 2.39 3.79 3.75
N VAL A 429 1.78 2.71 3.26
CA VAL A 429 0.98 1.79 4.09
C VAL A 429 1.83 1.13 5.18
N VAL A 430 3.02 0.67 4.83
CA VAL A 430 3.98 0.07 5.77
C VAL A 430 4.44 1.11 6.81
N GLU A 431 4.72 2.34 6.40
CA GLU A 431 5.08 3.42 7.33
C GLU A 431 3.94 3.74 8.31
N ILE A 432 2.68 3.76 7.83
CA ILE A 432 1.50 3.92 8.68
C ILE A 432 1.38 2.75 9.65
N GLY A 433 1.56 1.52 9.17
CA GLY A 433 1.59 0.31 10.00
C GLY A 433 2.65 0.40 11.11
N LYS A 434 3.89 0.75 10.77
CA LYS A 434 4.99 0.96 11.75
C LYS A 434 4.65 2.03 12.75
N GLN A 435 4.10 3.16 12.30
CA GLN A 435 3.69 4.23 13.18
C GLN A 435 2.60 3.79 14.18
N LEU A 436 1.64 2.96 13.76
CA LEU A 436 0.61 2.42 14.65
C LEU A 436 1.20 1.53 15.75
N LEU A 437 2.09 0.61 15.37
CA LEU A 437 2.78 -0.28 16.30
C LEU A 437 3.62 0.51 17.33
N ILE A 438 4.39 1.49 16.86
CA ILE A 438 5.20 2.37 17.73
C ILE A 438 4.32 3.19 18.65
N THR A 439 3.20 3.72 18.16
CA THR A 439 2.28 4.53 18.97
C THR A 439 1.70 3.71 20.11
N ARG A 440 1.29 2.47 19.86
CA ARG A 440 0.84 1.56 20.92
C ARG A 440 1.95 1.29 21.94
N GLY A 441 3.14 0.89 21.49
CA GLY A 441 4.27 0.62 22.39
C GLY A 441 4.65 1.83 23.25
N SER A 442 4.63 3.03 22.67
CA SER A 442 4.92 4.30 23.34
C SER A 442 3.89 4.62 24.42
N LEU A 443 2.60 4.50 24.09
CA LEU A 443 1.52 4.76 25.05
C LEU A 443 1.45 3.71 26.16
N THR A 444 1.73 2.44 25.87
CA THR A 444 1.85 1.39 26.90
C THR A 444 3.00 1.70 27.85
N THR A 445 4.17 2.07 27.31
CA THR A 445 5.33 2.47 28.11
C THR A 445 4.98 3.64 29.03
N PHE A 446 4.40 4.71 28.46
CA PHE A 446 4.00 5.89 29.21
C PHE A 446 2.96 5.56 30.30
N SER A 447 1.96 4.75 29.96
CA SER A 447 0.88 4.37 30.88
C SER A 447 1.39 3.54 32.06
N ILE A 448 2.32 2.60 31.84
CA ILE A 448 2.89 1.78 32.91
C ILE A 448 3.83 2.61 33.78
N ALA A 449 4.66 3.46 33.19
CA ALA A 449 5.57 4.33 33.93
C ALA A 449 4.82 5.31 34.85
N ASN A 450 3.60 5.71 34.48
CA ASN A 450 2.76 6.60 35.25
C ASN A 450 2.37 6.03 36.62
N ASP A 451 2.23 4.71 36.74
CA ASP A 451 1.83 4.07 37.99
C ASP A 451 2.80 4.33 39.14
N ILE A 452 4.09 4.60 38.84
CA ILE A 452 5.09 4.99 39.85
C ILE A 452 4.61 6.23 40.63
N ALA A 453 4.23 7.30 39.93
CA ALA A 453 3.77 8.53 40.59
C ALA A 453 2.44 8.32 41.32
N LYS A 454 1.54 7.50 40.77
CA LYS A 454 0.26 7.18 41.41
C LYS A 454 0.47 6.44 42.74
N TYR A 455 1.44 5.53 42.82
CA TYR A 455 1.80 4.87 44.08
C TYR A 455 2.29 5.87 45.13
N PHE A 456 3.18 6.79 44.74
CA PHE A 456 3.68 7.84 45.64
C PHE A 456 2.61 8.87 46.03
N ALA A 457 1.55 9.04 45.25
CA ALA A 457 0.42 9.90 45.61
C ALA A 457 -0.52 9.22 46.61
N ILE A 458 -0.88 7.96 46.36
CA ILE A 458 -2.00 7.31 47.04
C ILE A 458 -1.56 6.51 48.28
N ILE A 459 -0.44 5.78 48.24
CA ILE A 459 -0.01 4.95 49.38
C ILE A 459 0.20 5.79 50.65
N PRO A 460 0.94 6.92 50.62
CA PRO A 460 1.13 7.73 51.83
C PRO A 460 -0.21 8.27 52.34
N ALA A 461 -1.03 8.81 51.44
CA ALA A 461 -2.35 9.35 51.76
C ALA A 461 -3.29 8.34 52.43
N MET A 462 -3.16 7.05 52.10
CA MET A 462 -4.01 6.00 52.67
C MET A 462 -3.57 5.53 54.05
N PHE A 463 -2.25 5.47 54.31
CA PHE A 463 -1.71 4.82 55.50
C PHE A 463 -1.04 5.77 56.49
N GLN A 464 -0.82 7.04 56.15
CA GLN A 464 -0.13 7.99 57.02
C GLN A 464 -0.77 8.16 58.41
N LEU A 465 -2.10 8.01 58.52
CA LEU A 465 -2.79 8.07 59.82
C LEU A 465 -2.43 6.91 60.76
N ALA A 466 -2.04 5.76 60.19
CA ALA A 466 -1.74 4.56 60.95
C ALA A 466 -0.25 4.25 61.04
N ILE A 467 0.51 4.65 60.01
CA ILE A 467 1.96 4.49 59.91
C ILE A 467 2.54 5.85 59.49
N PRO A 468 2.71 6.80 60.43
CA PRO A 468 3.21 8.14 60.15
C PRO A 468 4.56 8.17 59.42
N GLU A 469 5.38 7.13 59.59
CA GLU A 469 6.67 6.95 58.93
C GLU A 469 6.54 6.88 57.41
N LEU A 470 5.38 6.47 56.88
CA LEU A 470 5.12 6.45 55.44
C LEU A 470 5.00 7.85 54.83
N ASN A 471 4.90 8.91 55.63
CA ASN A 471 4.92 10.28 55.11
C ASN A 471 6.24 10.64 54.40
N VAL A 472 7.34 9.92 54.68
CA VAL A 472 8.60 10.06 53.92
C VAL A 472 8.41 9.72 52.44
N LEU A 473 7.42 8.89 52.11
CA LEU A 473 7.06 8.53 50.73
C LEU A 473 6.19 9.59 50.05
N ASN A 474 5.70 10.63 50.75
CA ASN A 474 5.01 11.77 50.14
C ASN A 474 6.01 12.72 49.47
N ILE A 475 6.70 12.22 48.44
CA ILE A 475 7.74 12.95 47.68
C ILE A 475 7.17 14.23 47.05
N MET A 476 5.88 14.23 46.68
CA MET A 476 5.19 15.37 46.08
C MET A 476 4.77 16.45 47.10
N GLY A 477 4.81 16.15 48.40
CA GLY A 477 4.32 17.05 49.45
C GLY A 477 2.86 17.44 49.24
N LEU A 478 1.99 16.46 48.97
CA LEU A 478 0.55 16.68 48.75
C LEU A 478 -0.13 17.15 50.04
N ALA A 479 -1.12 18.04 49.91
CA ALA A 479 -1.65 18.84 51.02
C ALA A 479 -2.47 18.04 52.05
N SER A 480 -3.32 17.11 51.62
CA SER A 480 -4.10 16.23 52.50
C SER A 480 -4.33 14.85 51.88
N ASN A 481 -4.78 13.89 52.69
CA ASN A 481 -5.08 12.54 52.21
C ASN A 481 -6.17 12.54 51.13
N TYR A 482 -7.24 13.33 51.36
CA TYR A 482 -8.33 13.49 50.40
C TYR A 482 -7.87 14.20 49.12
N SER A 483 -7.10 15.28 49.23
CA SER A 483 -6.62 16.03 48.05
C SER A 483 -5.65 15.20 47.22
N ALA A 484 -4.81 14.38 47.85
CA ALA A 484 -3.88 13.49 47.16
C ALA A 484 -4.60 12.44 46.30
N ILE A 485 -5.57 11.72 46.89
CA ILE A 485 -6.36 10.70 46.18
C ILE A 485 -7.17 11.34 45.05
N LEU A 486 -7.82 12.48 45.34
CA LEU A 486 -8.63 13.18 44.34
C LEU A 486 -7.78 13.73 43.19
N SER A 487 -6.59 14.26 43.48
CA SER A 487 -5.67 14.76 42.46
C SER A 487 -5.17 13.64 41.54
N ALA A 488 -4.82 12.49 42.11
CA ALA A 488 -4.43 11.32 41.33
C ALA A 488 -5.57 10.84 40.41
N LEU A 489 -6.80 10.83 40.92
CA LEU A 489 -7.99 10.43 40.15
C LEU A 489 -8.33 11.41 39.03
N ILE A 490 -8.29 12.71 39.31
CA ILE A 490 -8.48 13.77 38.30
C ILE A 490 -7.40 13.69 37.22
N PHE A 491 -6.13 13.50 37.61
CA PHE A 491 -5.05 13.32 36.65
C PHE A 491 -5.30 12.11 35.73
N ASN A 492 -5.71 10.98 36.31
CA ASN A 492 -6.03 9.77 35.56
C ASN A 492 -7.16 9.98 34.53
N ALA A 493 -8.11 10.86 34.82
CA ALA A 493 -9.18 11.23 33.89
C ALA A 493 -8.70 12.20 32.80
N ILE A 494 -7.92 13.24 33.15
CA ILE A 494 -7.46 14.29 32.23
C ILE A 494 -6.40 13.78 31.26
N ILE A 495 -5.56 12.82 31.66
CA ILE A 495 -4.48 12.33 30.81
C ILE A 495 -5.00 11.65 29.54
N ILE A 496 -6.19 11.05 29.58
CA ILE A 496 -6.82 10.38 28.44
C ILE A 496 -7.07 11.36 27.28
N PRO A 497 -7.87 12.44 27.43
CA PRO A 497 -8.09 13.40 26.35
C PRO A 497 -6.81 14.10 25.90
N CYS A 498 -5.83 14.33 26.80
CA CYS A 498 -4.54 14.88 26.42
C CYS A 498 -3.75 13.96 25.46
N LEU A 499 -3.95 12.64 25.55
CA LEU A 499 -3.26 11.66 24.71
C LEU A 499 -4.03 11.27 23.45
N ILE A 500 -5.32 11.61 23.32
CA ILE A 500 -6.12 11.36 22.09
C ILE A 500 -5.44 11.92 20.83
N PRO A 501 -4.94 13.18 20.80
CA PRO A 501 -4.27 13.71 19.61
C PRO A 501 -3.03 12.91 19.21
N LEU A 502 -2.28 12.39 20.19
CA LEU A 502 -1.12 11.54 19.95
C LEU A 502 -1.54 10.15 19.43
N ALA A 503 -2.58 9.57 20.01
CA ALA A 503 -3.15 8.30 19.58
C ALA A 503 -3.68 8.35 18.13
N MET A 504 -4.29 9.47 17.75
CA MET A 504 -4.84 9.66 16.39
C MET A 504 -3.79 10.04 15.35
N LYS A 505 -2.89 10.99 15.67
CA LYS A 505 -1.83 11.41 14.72
C LYS A 505 -0.72 10.37 14.61
N GLY A 506 -0.51 9.59 15.66
CA GLY A 506 0.57 8.62 15.79
C GLY A 506 1.94 9.26 16.08
N VAL A 507 2.85 8.46 16.62
CA VAL A 507 4.23 8.84 16.92
C VAL A 507 5.06 8.89 15.63
N LYS A 508 5.75 10.00 15.36
CA LYS A 508 6.57 10.13 14.13
C LYS A 508 7.64 9.04 14.05
N TYR A 509 7.53 8.19 13.03
CA TYR A 509 8.53 7.18 12.71
C TYR A 509 9.83 7.83 12.21
N ARG A 510 10.97 7.27 12.63
CA ARG A 510 12.29 7.60 12.07
C ARG A 510 13.05 6.27 11.89
N PRO A 511 13.61 5.98 10.70
CA PRO A 511 14.38 4.76 10.49
C PRO A 511 15.58 4.70 11.45
N MET A 512 15.64 3.67 12.29
CA MET A 512 16.76 3.41 13.20
C MET A 512 16.77 1.95 13.62
N SER A 513 17.94 1.45 14.01
CA SER A 513 18.09 0.09 14.58
C SER A 513 17.16 -0.12 15.78
N SER A 514 16.62 -1.33 15.94
CA SER A 514 15.68 -1.68 17.01
C SER A 514 16.16 -1.29 18.42
N GLY A 515 17.45 -1.50 18.73
CA GLY A 515 18.02 -1.11 20.03
C GLY A 515 17.98 0.40 20.30
N ARG A 516 18.32 1.23 19.30
CA ARG A 516 18.20 2.70 19.42
C ARG A 516 16.74 3.15 19.51
N MET A 517 15.84 2.47 18.80
CA MET A 517 14.40 2.75 18.87
C MET A 517 13.86 2.49 20.27
N LEU A 518 14.21 1.34 20.87
CA LEU A 518 13.84 0.98 22.24
C LEU A 518 14.38 1.98 23.25
N GLY A 519 15.68 2.31 23.17
CA GLY A 519 16.31 3.28 24.07
C GLY A 519 15.65 4.66 24.00
N ARG A 520 15.35 5.15 22.79
CA ARG A 520 14.64 6.41 22.60
C ARG A 520 13.21 6.37 23.15
N ASN A 521 12.51 5.25 22.95
CA ASN A 521 11.16 5.07 23.49
C ASN A 521 11.16 5.10 25.02
N MET A 522 12.09 4.40 25.67
CA MET A 522 12.26 4.43 27.12
C MET A 522 12.61 5.83 27.64
N MET A 523 13.48 6.57 26.95
CA MET A 523 13.87 7.91 27.35
C MET A 523 12.75 8.93 27.20
N ILE A 524 11.94 8.86 26.14
CA ILE A 524 10.87 9.85 25.91
C ILE A 524 9.61 9.46 26.68
N TYR A 525 9.10 8.26 26.45
CA TYR A 525 7.81 7.82 26.98
C TYR A 525 7.92 7.14 28.34
N GLY A 526 9.05 6.49 28.64
CA GLY A 526 9.31 5.95 29.98
C GLY A 526 9.59 7.07 30.98
N VAL A 527 10.66 7.84 30.79
CA VAL A 527 11.00 8.96 31.70
C VAL A 527 9.91 10.03 31.70
N GLY A 528 9.35 10.36 30.53
CA GLY A 528 8.21 11.28 30.44
C GLY A 528 6.97 10.74 31.17
N GLY A 529 6.72 9.43 31.10
CA GLY A 529 5.66 8.75 31.85
C GLY A 529 5.88 8.75 33.35
N VAL A 530 7.12 8.85 33.84
CA VAL A 530 7.41 9.07 35.25
C VAL A 530 7.21 10.54 35.62
N ILE A 531 7.84 11.48 34.92
CA ILE A 531 7.89 12.89 35.32
C ILE A 531 6.52 13.59 35.17
N ALA A 532 5.82 13.37 34.06
CA ALA A 532 4.55 14.05 33.77
C ALA A 532 3.49 13.89 34.87
N PRO A 533 3.22 12.70 35.43
CA PRO A 533 2.26 12.56 36.52
C PRO A 533 2.72 13.15 37.85
N PHE A 534 4.02 13.12 38.17
CA PHE A 534 4.51 13.82 39.38
C PHE A 534 4.17 15.32 39.32
N ILE A 535 4.43 15.95 38.17
CA ILE A 535 4.10 17.36 37.95
C ILE A 535 2.58 17.56 37.91
N GLY A 536 1.87 16.73 37.13
CA GLY A 536 0.43 16.85 36.92
C GLY A 536 -0.38 16.72 38.20
N ILE A 537 -0.10 15.68 39.00
CA ILE A 537 -0.77 15.45 40.29
C ILE A 537 -0.49 16.61 41.24
N LYS A 538 0.76 17.10 41.32
CA LYS A 538 1.10 18.24 42.18
C LYS A 538 0.38 19.53 41.78
N VAL A 539 0.32 19.83 40.49
CA VAL A 539 -0.38 21.02 39.97
C VAL A 539 -1.87 20.93 40.28
N ILE A 540 -2.49 19.76 40.09
CA ILE A 540 -3.90 19.55 40.43
C ILE A 540 -4.12 19.72 41.93
N ASP A 541 -3.27 19.13 42.78
CA ASP A 541 -3.35 19.25 44.24
C ASP A 541 -3.27 20.71 44.70
N MET A 542 -2.35 21.49 44.13
CA MET A 542 -2.23 22.92 44.43
C MET A 542 -3.48 23.73 44.07
N ILE A 543 -4.24 23.30 43.05
CA ILE A 543 -5.49 23.95 42.63
C ILE A 543 -6.66 23.51 43.52
N ILE A 544 -6.77 22.22 43.81
CA ILE A 544 -7.95 21.68 44.51
C ILE A 544 -7.86 21.78 46.03
N ALA A 545 -6.66 21.72 46.63
CA ALA A 545 -6.50 21.70 48.08
C ALA A 545 -7.08 22.97 48.75
N PRO A 546 -6.89 24.21 48.22
CA PRO A 546 -7.54 25.40 48.76
C PRO A 546 -9.08 25.31 48.68
N LEU A 547 -9.61 24.79 47.57
CA LEU A 547 -11.06 24.63 47.36
C LEU A 547 -11.66 23.62 48.33
N LEU A 548 -11.00 22.48 48.52
CA LEU A 548 -11.42 21.45 49.47
C LEU A 548 -11.41 21.99 50.91
N THR A 549 -10.40 22.79 51.25
CA THR A 549 -10.32 23.46 52.55
C THR A 549 -11.50 24.40 52.77
N MET A 550 -11.89 25.19 51.75
CA MET A 550 -13.06 26.07 51.83
C MET A 550 -14.39 25.32 51.99
N ILE A 551 -14.50 24.10 51.46
CA ILE A 551 -15.72 23.27 51.50
C ILE A 551 -15.77 22.38 52.77
N GLY A 552 -14.77 22.50 53.67
CA GLY A 552 -14.73 21.77 54.93
C GLY A 552 -14.07 20.39 54.86
N PHE A 553 -13.33 20.10 53.79
CA PHE A 553 -12.48 18.92 53.64
C PHE A 553 -11.00 19.23 53.91
N GLY A 554 -10.70 20.37 54.53
CA GLY A 554 -9.36 20.77 54.94
C GLY A 554 -9.07 20.30 56.36
N ILE A 555 -7.97 19.55 56.50
CA ILE A 555 -7.45 18.83 57.67
C ILE A 555 -7.93 17.39 57.75
#